data_AF-A0A3D5UP03-F1
#
_entry.id   AF-A0A3D5UP03-F1
#
_cell.length_a   1.000
_cell.length_b   1.000
_cell.length_c   1.000
_cell.angle_alpha   90.00
_cell.angle_beta   90.00
_cell.angle_gamma   90.00
#
_symmetry.space_group_name_H-M   'P 1'
#
loop_
_entity.id
_entity.type
_entity.pdbx_description
1 polymer ?
#
loop_
_entity_poly.entity_id
_entity_poly.type
_entity_poly.pdbx_seq_one_letter_code
_entity_poly.pdbx_strand_id
1 'polypeptide(L)'
;MSKPRRLREMNFPALSWFLIFMGMVDHMSGMLQEIECYWEKRSEGYSQTNLQEINSFKRQAWIDLICENDERVASKKLKILDIGTGPGFFSLVLSSLGHQVTGIDYTQAMVERACFHASLFN
;
A
#
# COMPACT_ATOMS: atom_id res chain seq x y z
N MET A 1 -8.24 -20.42 -55.07
CA MET A 1 -8.85 -20.59 -53.73
C MET A 1 -8.14 -21.72 -53.01
N SER A 2 -7.33 -21.41 -52.00
CA SER A 2 -6.63 -22.40 -51.17
C SER A 2 -7.59 -23.01 -50.15
N LYS A 3 -7.61 -24.35 -50.02
CA LYS A 3 -8.43 -25.07 -49.03
C LYS A 3 -8.12 -24.60 -47.59
N PRO A 4 -9.10 -24.59 -46.66
CA PRO A 4 -8.85 -24.26 -45.27
C PRO A 4 -7.92 -25.32 -44.65
N ARG A 5 -6.85 -24.87 -44.00
CA ARG A 5 -5.89 -25.74 -43.30
C ARG A 5 -6.58 -26.42 -42.12
N ARG A 6 -6.23 -27.69 -41.88
CA ARG A 6 -6.75 -28.45 -40.73
C ARG A 6 -6.15 -27.88 -39.44
N LEU A 7 -6.92 -27.87 -38.35
CA LEU A 7 -6.57 -27.37 -37.01
C LEU A 7 -5.19 -27.82 -36.47
N ARG A 8 -4.62 -28.90 -37.00
CA ARG A 8 -3.29 -29.41 -36.66
C ARG A 8 -2.11 -28.62 -37.26
N GLU A 9 -2.37 -27.63 -38.11
CA GLU A 9 -1.35 -26.81 -38.78
C GLU A 9 -1.22 -25.40 -38.18
N MET A 10 -1.87 -25.13 -37.04
CA MET A 10 -1.72 -23.87 -36.30
C MET A 10 -0.52 -23.96 -35.34
N ASN A 11 0.43 -23.03 -35.50
CA ASN A 11 1.67 -22.95 -34.73
C ASN A 11 1.35 -22.51 -33.28
N PHE A 12 1.56 -23.37 -32.29
CA PHE A 12 1.43 -23.03 -30.86
C PHE A 12 2.62 -22.15 -30.45
N PRO A 13 2.39 -20.97 -29.84
CA PRO A 13 2.38 -21.01 -28.37
C PRO A 13 1.45 -20.00 -27.67
N ALA A 14 0.56 -19.29 -28.37
CA ALA A 14 -0.30 -18.28 -27.73
C ALA A 14 -1.18 -18.86 -26.60
N LEU A 15 -1.75 -20.05 -26.82
CA LEU A 15 -2.58 -20.72 -25.80
C LEU A 15 -1.73 -21.24 -24.63
N SER A 16 -0.51 -21.71 -24.89
CA SER A 16 0.40 -22.17 -23.83
C SER A 16 0.86 -21.03 -22.93
N TRP A 17 1.26 -19.90 -23.53
CA TRP A 17 1.61 -18.69 -22.77
C TRP A 17 0.42 -18.08 -22.06
N PHE A 18 -0.77 -18.12 -22.66
CA PHE A 18 -2.01 -17.69 -22.03
C PHE A 18 -2.34 -18.52 -20.78
N LEU A 19 -2.24 -19.85 -20.86
CA LEU A 19 -2.46 -20.73 -19.70
C LEU A 19 -1.40 -20.54 -18.61
N ILE A 20 -0.13 -20.35 -18.97
CA ILE A 20 0.95 -20.04 -18.01
C ILE A 20 0.68 -18.68 -17.33
N PHE A 21 0.31 -17.66 -18.10
CA PHE A 21 -0.02 -16.34 -17.56
C PHE A 21 -1.23 -16.39 -16.63
N MET A 22 -2.31 -17.08 -17.03
CA MET A 22 -3.49 -17.27 -16.18
C MET A 22 -3.14 -18.02 -14.90
N GLY A 23 -2.36 -19.09 -14.97
CA GLY A 23 -1.92 -19.82 -13.77
C GLY A 23 -1.04 -18.97 -12.84
N MET A 24 -0.20 -18.10 -13.40
CA MET A 24 0.59 -17.15 -12.61
C MET A 24 -0.29 -16.09 -11.94
N VAL A 25 -1.29 -15.57 -12.66
CA VAL A 25 -2.28 -14.61 -12.12
C VAL A 25 -3.07 -15.26 -10.99
N ASP A 26 -3.60 -16.47 -11.18
CA ASP A 26 -4.38 -17.19 -10.15
C ASP A 26 -3.54 -17.47 -8.89
N HIS A 27 -2.29 -17.90 -9.06
CA HIS A 27 -1.37 -18.13 -7.94
C HIS A 27 -1.06 -16.83 -7.19
N MET A 28 -0.79 -15.74 -7.91
CA MET A 28 -0.58 -14.42 -7.32
C MET A 28 -1.84 -13.92 -6.60
N SER A 29 -3.02 -14.12 -7.17
CA SER A 29 -4.29 -13.77 -6.52
C SER A 29 -4.50 -14.52 -5.21
N GLY A 30 -4.17 -15.82 -5.17
CA GLY A 30 -4.19 -16.59 -3.93
C GLY A 30 -3.27 -16.02 -2.85
N MET A 31 -2.01 -15.71 -3.21
CA MET A 31 -1.07 -15.08 -2.27
C MET A 31 -1.54 -13.71 -1.78
N LEU A 32 -2.13 -12.90 -2.66
CA LEU A 32 -2.64 -11.58 -2.29
C LEU A 32 -3.82 -11.67 -1.32
N GLN A 33 -4.71 -12.65 -1.49
CA GLN A 33 -5.81 -12.91 -0.54
C GLN A 33 -5.30 -13.35 0.83
N GLU A 34 -4.24 -14.17 0.88
CA GLU A 34 -3.60 -14.57 2.13
C GLU A 34 -2.99 -13.36 2.86
N ILE A 35 -2.31 -12.48 2.12
CA ILE A 35 -1.74 -11.22 2.64
C ILE A 35 -2.85 -10.31 3.16
N GLU A 36 -3.95 -10.16 2.42
CA GLU A 36 -5.12 -9.37 2.83
C GLU A 36 -5.67 -9.85 4.18
N CYS A 37 -5.98 -11.14 4.27
CA CYS A 37 -6.55 -11.77 5.46
C CYS A 37 -5.61 -11.66 6.67
N TYR A 38 -4.29 -11.73 6.45
CA TYR A 38 -3.30 -11.56 7.50
C TYR A 38 -3.30 -10.14 8.08
N TRP A 39 -3.34 -9.12 7.22
CA TRP A 39 -3.30 -7.71 7.64
C TRP A 39 -4.64 -7.24 8.20
N GLU A 40 -5.76 -7.72 7.66
CA GLU A 40 -7.10 -7.43 8.17
C GLU A 40 -7.21 -7.76 9.67
N LYS A 41 -6.75 -8.96 10.07
CA LYS A 41 -6.76 -9.42 11.46
C LYS A 41 -5.82 -8.64 12.39
N ARG A 42 -4.83 -7.96 11.83
CA ARG A 42 -3.78 -7.23 12.58
C ARG A 42 -4.05 -5.73 12.69
N SER A 43 -5.00 -5.20 11.93
CA SER A 43 -5.37 -3.78 11.92
C SER A 43 -5.55 -3.19 13.32
N GLU A 44 -6.25 -3.90 14.22
CA GLU A 44 -6.46 -3.49 15.61
C GLU A 44 -5.15 -3.33 16.39
N GLY A 45 -4.31 -4.36 16.41
CA GLY A 45 -3.05 -4.33 17.15
C GLY A 45 -2.10 -3.26 16.63
N TYR A 46 -2.00 -3.12 15.31
CA TYR A 46 -1.20 -2.07 14.69
C TYR A 46 -1.76 -0.68 14.98
N SER A 47 -3.08 -0.50 14.99
CA SER A 47 -3.73 0.77 15.33
C SER A 47 -3.38 1.20 16.76
N GLN A 48 -3.41 0.28 17.72
CA GLN A 48 -3.01 0.57 19.11
C GLN A 48 -1.53 0.93 19.22
N THR A 49 -0.64 0.17 18.59
CA THR A 49 0.80 0.49 18.58
C THR A 49 1.06 1.85 17.92
N ASN A 50 0.40 2.14 16.80
CA ASN A 50 0.52 3.42 16.10
C ASN A 50 0.16 4.61 17.00
N LEU A 51 -0.95 4.52 17.73
CA LEU A 51 -1.35 5.54 18.71
C LEU A 51 -0.37 5.68 19.87
N GLN A 52 0.27 4.60 20.32
CA GLN A 52 1.33 4.68 21.33
C GLN A 52 2.57 5.37 20.78
N GLU A 53 2.98 5.03 19.56
CA GLU A 53 4.18 5.58 18.93
C GLU A 53 4.03 7.07 18.62
N ILE A 54 2.86 7.49 18.11
CA ILE A 54 2.61 8.89 17.77
C ILE A 54 2.61 9.81 19.00
N ASN A 55 2.21 9.27 20.16
CA ASN A 55 2.22 9.95 21.45
C ASN A 55 3.53 9.73 22.23
N SER A 56 4.56 9.17 21.59
CA SER A 56 5.88 8.95 22.19
C SER A 56 6.94 9.83 21.53
N PHE A 57 8.17 9.78 22.05
CA PHE A 57 9.33 10.45 21.45
C PHE A 57 9.58 10.05 19.99
N LYS A 58 9.11 8.87 19.56
CA LYS A 58 9.31 8.36 18.19
C LYS A 58 8.75 9.30 17.14
N ARG A 59 7.63 9.99 17.42
CA ARG A 59 7.07 10.98 16.49
C ARG A 59 8.11 12.05 16.14
N GLN A 60 8.73 12.66 17.15
CA GLN A 60 9.74 13.70 16.92
C GLN A 60 10.99 13.12 16.27
N ALA A 61 11.47 11.96 16.73
CA ALA A 61 12.64 11.31 16.14
C ALA A 61 12.47 11.02 14.64
N TRP A 62 11.27 10.62 14.20
CA TRP A 62 10.98 10.45 12.78
C TRP A 62 10.90 11.77 12.01
N ILE A 63 10.33 12.82 12.61
CA ILE A 63 10.31 14.16 12.00
C ILE A 63 11.73 14.64 11.74
N ASP A 64 12.60 14.53 12.75
CA ASP A 64 13.99 14.96 12.67
C ASP A 64 14.73 14.19 11.58
N LEU A 65 14.64 12.86 11.60
CA LEU A 65 15.29 12.00 10.61
C LEU A 65 14.83 12.31 9.18
N ILE A 66 13.52 12.51 8.96
CA ILE A 66 13.01 12.81 7.62
C ILE A 66 13.49 14.20 7.15
N CYS A 67 13.44 15.21 8.02
CA CYS A 67 13.90 16.57 7.70
C CYS A 67 15.41 16.64 7.44
N GLU A 68 16.20 15.84 8.15
CA GLU A 68 17.65 15.71 7.92
C GLU A 68 17.96 15.10 6.55
N ASN A 69 17.15 14.14 6.10
CA ASN A 69 17.34 13.48 4.81
C ASN A 69 16.76 14.29 3.63
N ASP A 70 15.75 15.12 3.87
CA ASP A 70 15.14 15.98 2.86
C ASP A 70 14.67 17.31 3.45
N GLU A 71 15.49 18.35 3.28
CA GLU A 71 15.22 19.71 3.75
C GLU A 71 13.90 20.30 3.21
N ARG A 72 13.35 19.76 2.11
CA ARG A 72 12.08 20.22 1.54
C ARG A 72 10.91 19.91 2.47
N VAL A 73 11.02 18.85 3.26
CA VAL A 73 10.00 18.47 4.26
C VAL A 73 9.92 19.53 5.35
N ALA A 74 11.04 20.11 5.79
CA ALA A 74 11.04 21.18 6.79
C ALA A 74 10.62 22.55 6.22
N SER A 75 10.83 22.80 4.92
CA SER A 75 10.77 24.16 4.34
C SER A 75 9.58 24.41 3.42
N LYS A 76 8.84 23.38 2.99
CA LYS A 76 7.76 23.51 1.99
C LYS A 76 6.54 22.69 2.36
N LYS A 77 5.36 23.15 1.92
CA LYS A 77 4.15 22.33 1.92
C LYS A 77 4.18 21.38 0.72
N LEU A 78 4.44 20.10 0.97
CA LEU A 78 4.52 19.06 -0.06
C LEU A 78 3.19 18.33 -0.27
N LYS A 79 3.07 17.67 -1.43
CA LYS A 79 2.08 16.63 -1.71
C LYS A 79 2.78 15.28 -1.63
N ILE A 80 2.38 14.43 -0.69
CA ILE A 80 3.07 13.18 -0.36
C ILE A 80 2.14 11.99 -0.56
N LEU A 81 2.65 10.91 -1.15
CA LEU A 81 1.98 9.62 -1.26
C LEU A 81 2.65 8.63 -0.29
N ASP A 82 1.88 8.13 0.68
CA ASP A 82 2.31 7.14 1.67
C ASP A 82 1.77 5.76 1.25
N ILE A 83 2.64 4.88 0.73
CA ILE A 83 2.28 3.57 0.18
C ILE A 83 2.45 2.49 1.23
N GLY A 84 1.38 1.74 1.52
CA GLY A 84 1.36 0.84 2.67
C GLY A 84 1.22 1.61 3.96
N THR A 85 0.33 2.60 3.98
CA THR A 85 0.18 3.55 5.10
C THR A 85 -0.23 2.87 6.41
N GLY A 86 -0.78 1.65 6.35
CA GLY A 86 -1.30 0.94 7.50
C GLY A 86 -2.33 1.81 8.23
N PRO A 87 -2.29 1.88 9.57
CA PRO A 87 -3.13 2.79 10.35
C PRO A 87 -2.69 4.28 10.32
N GLY A 88 -1.79 4.67 9.41
CA GLY A 88 -1.51 6.07 9.10
C GLY A 88 -0.41 6.75 9.93
N PHE A 89 0.61 6.03 10.43
CA PHE A 89 1.64 6.65 11.29
C PHE A 89 2.34 7.82 10.59
N PHE A 90 3.01 7.54 9.46
CA PHE A 90 3.73 8.56 8.71
C PHE A 90 2.79 9.59 8.09
N SER A 91 1.62 9.16 7.64
CA SER A 91 0.59 10.07 7.15
C SER A 91 0.22 11.15 8.17
N LEU A 92 -0.01 10.78 9.44
CA LEU A 92 -0.31 11.72 10.52
C LEU A 92 0.91 12.59 10.90
N VAL A 93 2.08 11.98 10.98
CA VAL A 93 3.33 12.70 11.28
C VAL A 93 3.56 13.81 10.25
N LEU A 94 3.50 13.47 8.96
CA LEU A 94 3.74 14.39 7.87
C LEU A 94 2.60 15.39 7.68
N SER A 95 1.34 15.01 7.91
CA SER A 95 0.23 15.97 7.89
C SER A 95 0.35 17.00 9.01
N SER A 96 0.86 16.60 10.17
CA SER A 96 1.08 17.51 11.30
C SER A 96 2.15 18.58 11.05
N LEU A 97 3.02 18.36 10.06
CA LEU A 97 3.96 19.37 9.53
C LEU A 97 3.32 20.29 8.47
N GLY A 98 2.02 20.14 8.22
CA GLY A 98 1.25 20.96 7.29
C GLY A 98 1.25 20.45 5.83
N HIS A 99 1.80 19.26 5.56
CA HIS A 99 1.80 18.65 4.23
C HIS A 99 0.42 18.11 3.83
N GLN A 100 0.19 18.00 2.52
CA GLN A 100 -0.96 17.28 1.98
C GLN A 100 -0.56 15.83 1.73
N VAL A 101 -1.07 14.91 2.53
CA VAL A 101 -0.73 13.48 2.42
C VAL A 101 -1.89 12.69 1.85
N THR A 102 -1.60 11.75 0.96
CA THR A 102 -2.51 10.71 0.49
C THR A 102 -1.92 9.38 0.91
N GLY A 103 -2.59 8.68 1.84
CA GLY A 103 -2.22 7.33 2.24
C GLY A 103 -2.98 6.29 1.41
N ILE A 104 -2.28 5.26 0.96
CA ILE A 104 -2.90 4.08 0.35
C ILE A 104 -2.45 2.83 1.08
N ASP A 105 -3.37 1.89 1.27
CA ASP A 105 -3.07 0.55 1.75
C ASP A 105 -3.86 -0.47 0.94
N TYR A 106 -3.40 -1.71 0.96
CA TYR A 106 -4.07 -2.79 0.25
C TYR A 106 -5.33 -3.24 0.98
N THR A 107 -5.35 -3.19 2.32
CA THR A 107 -6.54 -3.63 3.07
C THR A 107 -7.41 -2.46 3.50
N GLN A 108 -8.73 -2.67 3.42
CA GLN A 108 -9.71 -1.66 3.80
C GLN A 108 -9.63 -1.33 5.29
N ALA A 109 -9.45 -2.33 6.17
CA ALA A 109 -9.35 -2.07 7.62
C ALA A 109 -8.19 -1.14 7.98
N MET A 110 -7.05 -1.23 7.29
CA MET A 110 -5.92 -0.31 7.52
C MET A 110 -6.30 1.13 7.19
N VAL A 111 -6.89 1.34 6.02
CA VAL A 111 -7.35 2.66 5.58
C VAL A 111 -8.42 3.23 6.52
N GLU A 112 -9.38 2.41 6.97
CA GLU A 112 -10.40 2.85 7.94
C GLU A 112 -9.77 3.30 9.26
N ARG A 113 -8.75 2.60 9.76
CA ARG A 113 -8.01 3.03 10.96
C ARG A 113 -7.21 4.29 10.74
N ALA A 114 -6.57 4.44 9.58
CA ALA A 114 -5.87 5.68 9.23
C ALA A 114 -6.82 6.87 9.17
N CYS A 115 -8.01 6.70 8.56
CA CYS A 115 -9.05 7.73 8.54
C CYS A 115 -9.57 8.06 9.94
N PHE A 116 -9.81 7.04 10.78
CA PHE A 116 -10.20 7.24 12.17
C PHE A 116 -9.14 8.05 12.93
N HIS A 117 -7.86 7.65 12.87
CA HIS A 117 -6.79 8.40 13.52
C HIS A 117 -6.67 9.83 12.97
N ALA A 118 -6.79 10.03 11.65
CA ALA A 118 -6.77 11.37 11.06
C ALA A 118 -7.85 12.30 11.65
N SER A 119 -9.03 11.77 11.98
CA SER A 119 -10.10 12.52 12.64
C SER A 119 -9.82 12.89 14.10
N LEU A 120 -8.83 12.25 14.74
CA LEU A 120 -8.40 12.56 16.12
C LEU A 120 -7.33 13.64 16.18
N PHE A 121 -6.56 13.84 15.10
CA PHE A 121 -5.36 14.68 15.08
C PHE A 121 -5.45 15.90 14.14
N ASN A 122 -6.48 15.99 13.29
CA ASN A 122 -6.77 17.13 12.41
C ASN A 122 -8.15 17.73 12.71
#